data_AF-A0AAE3IVV9-F1
#
_entry.id   AF-A0AAE3IVV9-F1
#
_cell.length_a   1.000
_cell.length_b   1.000
_cell.length_c   1.000
_cell.angle_alpha   90.00
_cell.angle_beta   90.00
_cell.angle_gamma   90.00
#
_symmetry.space_group_name_H-M   'P 1'
#
loop_
_entity.id
_entity.type
_entity.pdbx_description
1 polymer ?
#
loop_
_entity_poly.entity_id
_entity_poly.type
_entity_poly.pdbx_seq_one_letter_code
_entity_poly.pdbx_strand_id
1 'polypeptide(L)'
;MKALLVILIILFFLFEIVNWFTLQALRVKIKFQKEHVSQSQANRILKQIRYIYFWLSSDYYFNRLRQLYFFVYGSPEVSIETKEQLYKSLNRRFVKGLRRIYR
;
A
#
# COMPACT_ATOMS: atom_id res chain seq x y z
N MET A 1 22.17 -23.97 13.65
CA MET A 1 21.31 -22.86 14.15
C MET A 1 21.77 -21.48 13.71
N LYS A 2 23.04 -21.07 13.93
CA LYS A 2 23.51 -19.72 13.56
C LYS A 2 23.39 -19.39 12.06
N ALA A 3 23.76 -20.33 11.18
CA ALA A 3 23.64 -20.13 9.73
C ALA A 3 22.19 -19.94 9.25
N LEU A 4 21.23 -20.69 9.83
CA LEU A 4 19.80 -20.53 9.54
C LEU A 4 19.31 -19.14 9.94
N LEU A 5 19.71 -18.66 11.13
CA LEU A 5 19.35 -17.32 11.61
C LEU A 5 19.88 -16.23 10.67
N VAL A 6 21.14 -16.34 10.23
CA VAL A 6 21.75 -15.38 9.29
C VAL A 6 21.01 -15.37 7.95
N ILE A 7 20.66 -16.54 7.41
CA ILE A 7 19.88 -16.64 6.16
C ILE A 7 18.50 -15.99 6.33
N LEU A 8 17.82 -16.22 7.46
CA LEU A 8 16.52 -15.59 7.74
C LEU A 8 16.62 -14.07 7.83
N ILE A 9 17.68 -13.55 8.44
CA ILE A 9 17.95 -12.10 8.52
C ILE A 9 18.20 -11.53 7.11
N ILE A 10 19.00 -12.20 6.29
CA ILE A 10 19.25 -11.77 4.90
C ILE A 10 17.96 -11.76 4.09
N LEU A 11 17.15 -12.82 4.18
CA LEU A 11 15.84 -12.90 3.51
C LEU A 11 14.89 -11.80 3.98
N PHE A 12 14.90 -11.48 5.28
CA PHE A 12 14.13 -10.37 5.84
C PHE A 12 14.54 -9.03 5.21
N PHE A 13 15.85 -8.72 5.15
CA PHE A 13 16.32 -7.49 4.53
C PHE A 13 16.02 -7.42 3.02
N LEU A 14 16.18 -8.53 2.29
CA LEU A 14 15.81 -8.59 0.87
C LEU A 14 14.33 -8.31 0.67
N PHE A 15 13.48 -8.87 1.51
CA PHE A 15 12.04 -8.64 1.47
C PHE A 15 11.68 -7.18 1.75
N GLU A 16 12.33 -6.55 2.74
CA GLU A 16 12.14 -5.13 3.05
C GLU A 16 12.56 -4.22 1.89
N ILE A 17 13.68 -4.52 1.24
CA ILE A 17 14.16 -3.78 0.07
C ILE A 17 13.12 -3.87 -1.07
N VAL A 18 12.59 -5.05 -1.36
CA VAL A 18 11.57 -5.24 -2.41
C VAL A 18 10.30 -4.45 -2.11
N ASN A 19 9.82 -4.46 -0.87
CA ASN A 19 8.66 -3.67 -0.46
C ASN A 19 8.92 -2.16 -0.59
N TRP A 20 10.11 -1.71 -0.20
CA TRP A 20 10.50 -0.31 -0.34
C TRP A 20 10.52 0.13 -1.80
N PHE A 21 11.15 -0.63 -2.70
CA PHE A 21 11.14 -0.33 -4.14
C PHE A 21 9.73 -0.33 -4.72
N THR A 22 8.89 -1.28 -4.33
CA THR A 22 7.48 -1.34 -4.79
C THR A 22 6.71 -0.08 -4.41
N LEU A 23 6.89 0.40 -3.18
CA LEU A 23 6.26 1.63 -2.71
C LEU A 23 6.79 2.89 -3.40
N GLN A 24 8.10 2.97 -3.67
CA GLN A 24 8.67 4.08 -4.42
C GLN A 24 8.21 4.08 -5.88
N ALA A 25 8.12 2.92 -6.52
CA ALA A 25 7.59 2.79 -7.89
C ALA A 25 6.13 3.26 -7.96
N LEU A 26 5.30 2.84 -6.99
CA LEU A 26 3.93 3.31 -6.84
C LEU A 26 3.86 4.83 -6.64
N ARG A 27 4.74 5.39 -5.81
CA ARG A 27 4.82 6.85 -5.57
C ARG A 27 5.16 7.60 -6.84
N VAL A 28 6.19 7.18 -7.57
CA VAL A 28 6.61 7.83 -8.82
C VAL A 28 5.43 7.83 -9.78
N LYS A 29 4.79 6.67 -9.95
CA LYS A 29 3.62 6.54 -10.82
C LYS A 29 2.50 7.51 -10.44
N ILE A 30 2.14 7.60 -9.15
CA ILE A 30 1.08 8.49 -8.67
C ILE A 30 1.49 9.96 -8.80
N LYS A 31 2.73 10.32 -8.48
CA LYS A 31 3.22 11.71 -8.54
C LYS A 31 3.13 12.27 -9.96
N PHE A 32 3.35 11.42 -10.98
CA PHE A 32 3.26 11.82 -12.38
C PHE A 32 1.86 11.63 -12.99
N GLN A 33 0.94 11.01 -12.26
CA GLN A 33 -0.42 10.77 -12.73
C GLN A 33 -1.30 11.98 -12.37
N LYS A 34 -1.57 12.83 -13.37
CA LYS A 34 -2.44 14.01 -13.25
C LYS A 34 -3.93 13.65 -13.29
N GLU A 35 -4.27 12.51 -13.90
CA GLU A 35 -5.62 12.02 -14.08
C GLU A 35 -6.06 11.10 -12.93
N HIS A 36 -7.37 10.95 -12.78
CA HIS A 36 -7.95 10.00 -11.82
C HIS A 36 -7.52 8.55 -12.11
N VAL A 37 -7.55 7.73 -11.07
CA VAL A 37 -7.21 6.31 -11.16
C VAL A 37 -8.37 5.56 -11.78
N SER A 38 -8.10 4.78 -12.83
CA SER A 38 -9.11 3.89 -13.39
C SER A 38 -9.35 2.67 -12.50
N GLN A 39 -10.51 2.03 -12.64
CA GLN A 39 -10.86 0.84 -11.85
C GLN A 39 -9.80 -0.28 -11.94
N SER A 40 -9.23 -0.49 -13.13
CA SER A 40 -8.18 -1.51 -13.35
C SER A 40 -6.89 -1.19 -12.57
N GLN A 41 -6.51 0.09 -12.52
CA GLN A 41 -5.34 0.55 -11.76
C GLN A 41 -5.60 0.45 -10.26
N ALA A 42 -6.80 0.81 -9.78
CA ALA A 42 -7.19 0.67 -8.39
C ALA A 42 -7.14 -0.79 -7.91
N ASN A 43 -7.57 -1.74 -8.76
CA ASN A 43 -7.48 -3.17 -8.46
C ASN A 43 -6.03 -3.66 -8.39
N ARG A 44 -5.14 -3.18 -9.27
CA ARG A 44 -3.70 -3.49 -9.20
C ARG A 44 -3.07 -2.95 -7.93
N ILE A 45 -3.40 -1.71 -7.55
CA ILE A 45 -2.98 -1.08 -6.31
C ILE A 45 -3.42 -1.91 -5.09
N LEU A 46 -4.70 -2.28 -5.05
CA LEU A 46 -5.25 -3.09 -3.96
C LEU A 46 -4.53 -4.43 -3.84
N LYS A 47 -4.27 -5.09 -4.98
CA LYS A 47 -3.51 -6.33 -5.04
C LYS A 47 -2.09 -6.14 -4.50
N GLN A 48 -1.38 -5.10 -4.94
CA GLN A 48 -0.03 -4.79 -4.46
C GLN A 48 0.00 -4.52 -2.95
N ILE A 49 -0.91 -3.69 -2.44
CA ILE A 49 -1.04 -3.42 -1.01
C ILE A 49 -1.27 -4.70 -0.20
N ARG A 50 -2.05 -5.65 -0.73
CA ARG A 50 -2.27 -6.95 -0.08
C ARG A 50 -0.98 -7.76 0.07
N TYR A 51 -0.06 -7.68 -0.90
CA TYR A 51 1.22 -8.38 -0.86
C TYR A 51 2.29 -7.68 -0.03
N ILE A 52 2.15 -6.38 0.23
CA ILE A 52 3.06 -5.71 1.15
C ILE A 52 2.73 -6.18 2.57
N TYR A 53 3.62 -7.02 3.10
CA TYR A 53 3.64 -7.43 4.50
C TYR A 53 4.28 -6.29 5.30
N PHE A 54 3.50 -5.68 6.19
CA PHE A 54 3.98 -4.61 7.05
C PHE A 54 4.50 -5.20 8.35
N TRP A 55 5.80 -5.51 8.37
CA TRP A 55 6.55 -5.58 9.63
C TRP A 55 7.22 -4.24 9.96
N LEU A 56 7.46 -3.38 8.97
CA LEU A 56 7.91 -1.99 9.18
C LEU A 56 6.74 -1.04 9.47
N SER A 57 6.31 -1.02 10.73
CA SER A 57 5.39 -0.03 11.31
C SER A 57 6.02 1.36 11.45
N SER A 58 6.55 1.93 10.35
CA SER A 58 7.07 3.30 10.38
C SER A 58 6.00 4.29 9.94
N ASP A 59 5.98 5.45 10.59
CA ASP A 59 5.06 6.54 10.22
C ASP A 59 5.24 6.96 8.75
N TYR A 60 6.46 6.85 8.23
CA TYR A 60 6.74 7.08 6.81
C TYR A 60 5.89 6.17 5.92
N TYR A 61 5.86 4.87 6.21
CA TYR A 61 5.09 3.90 5.40
C TYR A 61 3.58 4.11 5.50
N PHE A 62 3.07 4.36 6.71
CA PHE A 62 1.65 4.64 6.90
C PHE A 62 1.22 5.91 6.17
N ASN A 63 2.04 6.96 6.20
CA ASN A 63 1.78 8.20 5.47
C ASN A 63 1.67 7.95 3.96
N ARG A 64 2.53 7.08 3.40
CA ARG A 64 2.50 6.76 1.97
C ARG A 64 1.27 5.98 1.57
N LEU A 65 0.92 4.94 2.32
CA LEU A 65 -0.30 4.19 2.05
C LEU A 65 -1.55 5.05 2.17
N ARG A 66 -1.57 5.99 3.12
CA ARG A 66 -2.66 6.96 3.29
C ARG A 66 -2.79 7.90 2.09
N GLN A 67 -1.69 8.42 1.56
CA GLN A 67 -1.72 9.22 0.32
C GLN A 67 -2.32 8.41 -0.84
N LEU A 68 -1.91 7.14 -0.94
CA LEU A 68 -2.36 6.22 -1.97
C LEU A 68 -3.86 5.92 -1.85
N TYR A 69 -4.33 5.72 -0.62
CA TYR A 69 -5.73 5.58 -0.30
C TYR A 69 -6.56 6.78 -0.80
N PHE A 70 -6.16 8.00 -0.43
CA PHE A 70 -6.91 9.19 -0.82
C PHE A 70 -6.90 9.44 -2.33
N PHE A 71 -5.82 9.06 -3.01
CA PHE A 71 -5.75 9.13 -4.47
C PHE A 71 -6.76 8.21 -5.15
N VAL A 72 -6.87 6.95 -4.69
CA VAL A 72 -7.89 6.00 -5.19
C VAL A 72 -9.30 6.42 -4.77
N TYR A 73 -9.44 6.92 -3.53
CA TYR A 73 -10.73 7.33 -2.98
C TYR A 73 -11.35 8.50 -3.75
N GLY A 74 -10.53 9.50 -4.11
CA GLY A 74 -10.96 10.67 -4.88
C GLY A 74 -11.23 10.41 -6.35
N SER A 75 -11.02 9.18 -6.84
CA SER A 75 -11.24 8.83 -8.25
C SER A 75 -12.70 8.41 -8.49
N PRO A 76 -13.47 9.09 -9.37
CA PRO A 76 -14.89 8.81 -9.60
C PRO A 76 -15.13 7.47 -10.30
N GLU A 77 -14.20 7.04 -11.16
CA GLU A 77 -14.27 5.79 -11.92
C GLU A 77 -14.09 4.53 -11.07
N VAL A 78 -13.64 4.68 -9.81
CA VAL A 78 -13.35 3.55 -8.94
C VAL A 78 -14.60 3.14 -8.18
N SER A 79 -14.94 1.86 -8.23
CA SER A 79 -16.10 1.31 -7.54
C SER A 79 -15.99 1.48 -6.03
N ILE A 80 -17.14 1.67 -5.38
CA ILE A 80 -17.21 1.80 -3.93
C ILE A 80 -16.65 0.56 -3.24
N GLU A 81 -16.92 -0.62 -3.80
CA GLU A 81 -16.39 -1.89 -3.30
C GLU A 81 -14.85 -1.90 -3.27
N THR A 82 -14.19 -1.48 -4.35
CA THR A 82 -12.72 -1.44 -4.39
C THR A 82 -12.16 -0.46 -3.36
N LYS A 83 -12.81 0.70 -3.19
CA LYS A 83 -12.44 1.69 -2.17
C LYS A 83 -12.61 1.13 -0.75
N GLU A 84 -13.67 0.37 -0.48
CA GLU A 84 -13.88 -0.29 0.81
C GLU A 84 -12.86 -1.40 1.08
N GLN A 85 -12.58 -2.24 0.09
CA GLN A 85 -11.58 -3.29 0.21
C GLN A 85 -10.19 -2.70 0.48
N LEU A 86 -9.87 -1.56 -0.13
CA LEU A 86 -8.66 -0.80 0.13
C LEU A 86 -8.64 -0.27 1.57
N TYR A 87 -9.73 0.36 2.02
CA TYR A 87 -9.88 0.83 3.41
C TYR A 87 -9.65 -0.33 4.40
N LYS A 88 -10.34 -1.46 4.22
CA LYS A 88 -10.21 -2.65 5.10
C LYS A 88 -8.78 -3.17 5.10
N SER A 89 -8.12 -3.23 3.94
CA SER A 89 -6.75 -3.70 3.81
C SER A 89 -5.76 -2.81 4.56
N LEU A 90 -5.92 -1.49 4.47
CA LEU A 90 -5.03 -0.53 5.13
C LEU A 90 -5.33 -0.38 6.63
N ASN A 91 -6.60 -0.42 7.03
CA ASN A 91 -6.99 -0.37 8.44
C ASN A 91 -6.47 -1.59 9.22
N ARG A 92 -6.52 -2.79 8.62
CA ARG A 92 -5.91 -4.01 9.20
C ARG A 92 -4.39 -3.88 9.41
N ARG A 93 -3.74 -2.95 8.71
CA ARG A 93 -2.30 -2.64 8.82
C ARG A 93 -2.05 -1.42 9.71
N PHE A 94 -3.01 -1.01 10.52
CA PHE A 94 -2.91 0.12 11.46
C PHE A 94 -2.58 1.47 10.82
N VAL A 95 -2.87 1.65 9.53
CA VAL A 95 -2.73 2.96 8.88
C VAL A 95 -3.77 3.92 9.46
N LYS A 96 -3.32 4.91 10.23
CA LYS A 96 -4.17 5.89 10.90
C LYS A 96 -4.71 6.96 9.93
N GLY A 97 -5.84 7.58 10.28
CA GLY A 97 -6.38 8.75 9.58
C GLY A 97 -7.07 8.45 8.24
N LEU A 98 -7.51 7.21 8.03
CA LEU A 98 -8.34 6.83 6.89
C LEU A 98 -9.80 7.24 7.16
N ARG A 99 -10.47 7.86 6.19
CA ARG A 99 -11.92 8.09 6.26
C ARG A 99 -12.65 6.84 5.77
N ARG A 100 -13.80 6.51 6.37
CA ARG A 100 -14.67 5.45 5.87
C ARG A 100 -15.69 6.09 4.92
N ILE A 101 -16.04 5.39 3.85
CA ILE A 101 -16.92 5.89 2.77
C ILE A 101 -18.34 6.17 3.28
N TYR A 102 -18.77 5.39 4.27
CA TYR A 102 -20.07 5.49 4.91
C TYR A 102 -19.88 5.97 6.36
N ARG A 103 -19.76 7.28 6.55
CA ARG A 103 -19.95 7.92 7.85
C ARG A 103 -20.29 9.39 7.66
#